data_AF-A0AA36HWH7-F1
#
_entry.id   AF-A0AA36HWH7-F1
#
_cell.length_a   1.000
_cell.length_b   1.000
_cell.length_c   1.000
_cell.angle_alpha   90.00
_cell.angle_beta   90.00
_cell.angle_gamma   90.00
#
_symmetry.space_group_name_H-M   'P 1'
#
loop_
_entity.id
_entity.type
_entity.pdbx_description
1 polymer ?
#
loop_
_entity_poly.entity_id
_entity_poly.type
_entity_poly.pdbx_seq_one_letter_code
_entity_poly.pdbx_strand_id
1 'polypeptide(L)'
;MGKDGWWGKKGDWKGQAKWGKGAASDKGNWISQPEEPELKRQRMGKDGFKGKDLKGGLGMGNGMLEKPGFDVSMSKGCLMGKGPMPGPPVLPPGLPGLPPTLPPGLMPLTGPGPCMAKACQPPGKLVLLAPATKHITPVSSKGSNQNKKIAMEFVHATKDVQAQMLKDPAVAREEKRETLAASFETAAKPRVMEQLTHAVMEQRCLLSSMLRRPELFVPMLGIWVASFGGALHAPVTTYFQVEVGASTAEIGNFGVIRTAGVLLVSPFYGWLLDRHSAYLPAVLSAFCCTFGCLVHGFAPDVRGLYVASLVLALGAVNFWNVVGAYVALATPREQRHVVVTGFQVQVAVLRLLGTSLYPAVDSLLIAGGMSDKLLRYRVHMSECSLFCVVAFVYLVFRFRPATWAQENPSDCKASEHKVSLSQLLLLLASSVVQSFGETAVLVLWPLHLRKLQLGSHDLAWLQLASQLLIILSTMGYPPLTRLFGHRACASALPLAASLFSALAFLQPEPSLQGQLLHVVNVLGFLAVCGTMKVCYQHLVTLAVPASQQGRVFSLLNVLGSGGTILGNLVATRLAEHEGLFWAAGQLPFLATCAMFCINGCAVFGFLCVPIESGEGKRVAASEDGRHPARKEVD
;
A
#
# COMPACT_ATOMS: atom_id res chain seq x y z
N MET A 1 42.52 44.68 -13.87
CA MET A 1 43.78 44.60 -14.65
C MET A 1 44.23 43.15 -14.68
N GLY A 2 44.63 42.64 -15.86
CA GLY A 2 45.23 41.29 -16.12
C GLY A 2 44.22 40.14 -16.11
N LYS A 3 43.76 39.54 -17.23
CA LYS A 3 44.43 38.73 -18.29
C LYS A 3 45.26 37.56 -17.74
N ASP A 4 44.76 36.34 -18.02
CA ASP A 4 45.40 35.15 -18.60
C ASP A 4 44.41 33.97 -18.36
N GLY A 5 43.95 33.13 -19.29
CA GLY A 5 44.46 32.69 -20.58
C GLY A 5 44.87 31.22 -20.48
N TRP A 6 44.04 30.26 -20.95
CA TRP A 6 44.49 29.06 -21.68
C TRP A 6 43.33 28.18 -22.21
N TRP A 7 43.58 27.61 -23.39
CA TRP A 7 42.70 26.85 -24.30
C TRP A 7 42.89 25.34 -24.15
N GLY A 8 41.95 24.51 -24.64
CA GLY A 8 42.31 23.13 -25.03
C GLY A 8 41.23 22.11 -25.37
N LYS A 9 40.74 22.16 -26.63
CA LYS A 9 40.41 21.04 -27.55
C LYS A 9 39.29 20.01 -27.25
N LYS A 10 38.36 19.97 -28.22
CA LYS A 10 37.47 18.87 -28.62
C LYS A 10 38.27 17.66 -29.14
N GLY A 11 37.81 16.46 -28.82
CA GLY A 11 38.23 15.21 -29.45
C GLY A 11 37.03 14.31 -29.75
N ASP A 12 36.87 13.97 -31.02
CA ASP A 12 35.97 12.94 -31.55
C ASP A 12 36.30 11.55 -31.00
N TRP A 13 35.29 10.75 -30.68
CA TRP A 13 35.43 9.29 -30.54
C TRP A 13 34.32 8.57 -31.32
N LYS A 14 34.69 8.08 -32.51
CA LYS A 14 34.03 6.98 -33.22
C LYS A 14 34.63 5.66 -32.72
N GLY A 15 33.81 4.77 -32.18
CA GLY A 15 34.22 3.41 -31.82
C GLY A 15 33.13 2.41 -32.19
N GLN A 16 33.34 1.73 -33.33
CA GLN A 16 32.58 0.55 -33.74
C GLN A 16 32.95 -0.64 -32.84
N ALA A 17 31.95 -1.39 -32.36
CA ALA A 17 32.14 -2.75 -31.88
C ALA A 17 31.13 -3.69 -32.55
N LYS A 18 31.65 -4.46 -33.51
CA LYS A 18 31.01 -5.64 -34.12
C LYS A 18 30.74 -6.68 -33.03
N TRP A 19 29.51 -7.17 -32.93
CA TRP A 19 29.20 -8.41 -32.22
C TRP A 19 29.15 -9.57 -33.23
N GLY A 20 30.08 -10.50 -33.06
CA GLY A 20 30.22 -11.70 -33.86
C GLY A 20 29.20 -12.78 -33.49
N LYS A 21 28.79 -13.54 -34.51
CA LYS A 21 28.07 -14.82 -34.39
C LYS A 21 29.08 -15.94 -34.10
N GLY A 22 28.73 -16.83 -33.18
CA GLY A 22 29.30 -18.18 -33.01
C GLY A 22 28.34 -18.98 -32.12
N ALA A 23 27.55 -19.90 -32.66
CA ALA A 23 27.88 -21.29 -33.03
C ALA A 23 27.87 -22.23 -31.82
N ALA A 24 27.15 -23.34 -31.99
CA ALA A 24 26.76 -24.34 -31.02
C ALA A 24 27.93 -25.13 -30.41
N SER A 25 27.74 -25.65 -29.19
CA SER A 25 28.42 -26.85 -28.72
C SER A 25 27.52 -27.61 -27.74
N ASP A 26 27.13 -28.81 -28.15
CA ASP A 26 26.62 -29.87 -27.29
C ASP A 26 27.74 -30.50 -26.45
N LYS A 27 27.30 -31.18 -25.37
CA LYS A 27 27.90 -32.32 -24.63
C LYS A 27 28.54 -32.08 -23.25
N GLY A 28 27.97 -32.83 -22.30
CA GLY A 28 28.61 -33.43 -21.11
C GLY A 28 28.66 -32.54 -19.87
N ASN A 29 28.55 -33.02 -18.63
CA ASN A 29 28.34 -34.35 -18.09
C ASN A 29 27.98 -34.17 -16.60
N TRP A 30 27.14 -35.06 -16.09
CA TRP A 30 26.93 -35.49 -14.70
C TRP A 30 27.80 -34.87 -13.60
N ILE A 31 27.15 -34.21 -12.64
CA ILE A 31 27.57 -34.22 -11.22
C ILE A 31 26.31 -34.50 -10.39
N SER A 32 26.26 -35.71 -9.85
CA SER A 32 25.36 -36.16 -8.79
C SER A 32 25.57 -35.29 -7.55
N GLN A 33 24.48 -34.72 -7.02
CA GLN A 33 24.49 -34.16 -5.68
C GLN A 33 24.40 -35.30 -4.64
N PRO A 34 25.14 -35.20 -3.52
CA PRO A 34 25.08 -36.20 -2.47
C PRO A 34 23.74 -36.13 -1.74
N GLU A 35 23.14 -37.30 -1.49
CA GLU A 35 22.01 -37.48 -0.58
C GLU A 35 22.40 -37.01 0.83
N GLU A 36 21.65 -36.06 1.39
CA GLU A 36 21.73 -35.72 2.81
C GLU A 36 21.03 -36.81 3.65
N PRO A 37 21.61 -37.21 4.80
CA PRO A 37 21.05 -38.26 5.63
C PRO A 37 19.80 -37.80 6.38
N GLU A 38 18.77 -38.65 6.36
CA GLU A 38 17.55 -38.54 7.15
C GLU A 38 17.86 -38.36 8.64
N LEU A 39 17.68 -37.14 9.15
CA LEU A 39 17.74 -36.87 10.58
C LEU A 39 16.41 -37.30 11.22
N LYS A 40 16.38 -38.52 11.77
CA LYS A 40 15.30 -39.00 12.65
C LYS A 40 15.08 -38.02 13.81
N ARG A 41 14.00 -37.23 13.76
CA ARG A 41 13.54 -36.44 14.91
C ARG A 41 13.06 -37.38 16.02
N GLN A 42 13.81 -37.41 17.12
CA GLN A 42 13.34 -37.93 18.40
C GLN A 42 12.13 -37.11 18.87
N ARG A 43 11.02 -37.79 19.13
CA ARG A 43 9.90 -37.26 19.94
C ARG A 43 10.42 -37.07 21.37
N MET A 44 10.63 -35.83 21.80
CA MET A 44 10.74 -35.55 23.22
C MET A 44 9.35 -35.63 23.86
N GLY A 45 9.19 -36.62 24.73
CA GLY A 45 8.04 -36.80 25.58
C GLY A 45 7.90 -35.64 26.57
N LYS A 46 6.64 -35.31 26.86
CA LYS A 46 6.25 -34.47 27.99
C LYS A 46 6.60 -35.22 29.28
N ASP A 47 7.67 -34.86 29.96
CA ASP A 47 7.84 -35.16 31.38
C ASP A 47 8.41 -33.93 32.11
N GLY A 48 7.87 -33.73 33.31
CA GLY A 48 7.82 -32.44 34.01
C GLY A 48 9.15 -31.94 34.56
N PHE A 49 9.29 -30.61 34.51
CA PHE A 49 10.37 -29.88 35.17
C PHE A 49 9.92 -29.49 36.58
N LYS A 50 10.33 -30.28 37.59
CA LYS A 50 10.35 -29.89 39.00
C LYS A 50 11.63 -29.08 39.26
N GLY A 51 11.47 -27.94 39.90
CA GLY A 51 12.55 -27.01 40.21
C GLY A 51 13.62 -27.57 41.13
N LYS A 52 14.82 -27.01 41.00
CA LYS A 52 15.83 -26.97 42.06
C LYS A 52 16.54 -25.63 42.03
N ASP A 53 16.67 -25.08 43.23
CA ASP A 53 17.48 -23.95 43.62
C ASP A 53 18.92 -24.05 43.12
N LEU A 54 19.47 -22.93 42.67
CA LEU A 54 20.91 -22.69 42.66
C LEU A 54 21.17 -21.22 43.01
N LYS A 55 21.44 -21.02 44.30
CA LYS A 55 22.24 -19.91 44.83
C LYS A 55 23.65 -20.03 44.24
N GLY A 56 24.20 -18.92 43.75
CA GLY A 56 25.60 -18.80 43.35
C GLY A 56 25.96 -17.35 43.12
N GLY A 57 26.49 -16.71 44.16
CA GLY A 57 27.11 -15.38 44.06
C GLY A 57 28.56 -15.48 43.56
N LEU A 58 29.02 -14.37 42.99
CA LEU A 58 30.40 -13.91 42.71
C LEU A 58 30.22 -12.77 41.70
N GLY A 59 30.82 -11.60 41.76
CA GLY A 59 31.86 -11.02 42.59
C GLY A 59 32.18 -9.64 42.00
N MET A 60 32.62 -8.71 42.83
CA MET A 60 32.95 -7.33 42.50
C MET A 60 34.02 -7.19 41.39
N GLY A 61 33.94 -6.08 40.65
CA GLY A 61 35.02 -5.54 39.84
C GLY A 61 34.90 -4.03 39.71
N ASN A 62 35.50 -3.29 40.65
CA ASN A 62 35.78 -1.85 40.55
C ASN A 62 36.95 -1.63 39.59
N GLY A 63 36.85 -0.61 38.73
CA GLY A 63 37.93 -0.19 37.85
C GLY A 63 37.70 1.21 37.29
N MET A 64 38.15 2.21 38.05
CA MET A 64 38.46 3.57 37.60
C MET A 64 39.39 3.53 36.37
N LEU A 65 39.13 4.36 35.35
CA LEU A 65 40.18 5.14 34.70
C LEU A 65 39.60 6.32 33.90
N GLU A 66 40.44 7.33 33.80
CA GLU A 66 40.15 8.75 33.61
C GLU A 66 39.87 9.22 32.17
N LYS A 67 39.37 10.46 32.10
CA LYS A 67 39.18 11.33 30.92
C LYS A 67 40.51 11.62 30.19
N PRO A 68 40.46 12.17 28.96
CA PRO A 68 40.36 13.64 28.77
C PRO A 68 39.23 13.99 27.77
N GLY A 69 38.51 15.11 27.88
CA GLY A 69 39.04 16.47 27.82
C GLY A 69 38.80 17.01 26.40
N PHE A 70 37.63 17.59 26.14
CA PHE A 70 37.36 18.38 24.93
C PHE A 70 36.54 19.62 25.31
N ASP A 71 37.25 20.73 25.42
CA ASP A 71 36.73 22.09 25.47
C ASP A 71 36.36 22.52 24.05
N VAL A 72 35.11 22.94 23.84
CA VAL A 72 34.77 23.80 22.70
C VAL A 72 34.01 25.02 23.22
N SER A 73 34.76 26.12 23.19
CA SER A 73 34.39 27.52 23.38
C SER A 73 33.04 27.89 22.78
N MET A 74 32.10 28.31 23.64
CA MET A 74 30.89 29.04 23.23
C MET A 74 31.22 30.50 22.91
N SER A 75 30.90 30.90 21.69
CA SER A 75 30.91 32.30 21.25
C SER A 75 29.74 33.08 21.85
N LYS A 76 30.08 34.16 22.55
CA LYS A 76 29.21 35.24 23.02
C LYS A 76 28.46 35.91 21.85
N GLY A 77 27.20 36.29 22.09
CA GLY A 77 26.56 37.37 21.34
C GLY A 77 25.04 37.34 21.33
N CYS A 78 24.41 37.94 22.35
CA CYS A 78 23.39 38.99 22.22
C CYS A 78 22.59 39.14 23.51
N LEU A 79 22.77 40.31 24.14
CA LEU A 79 22.04 40.83 25.29
C LEU A 79 20.60 41.16 24.88
N MET A 80 19.62 40.59 25.56
CA MET A 80 18.25 41.10 25.62
C MET A 80 17.87 41.25 27.10
N GLY A 81 17.33 42.44 27.43
CA GLY A 81 17.23 43.00 28.77
C GLY A 81 16.33 42.23 29.73
N LYS A 82 16.73 42.28 31.00
CA LYS A 82 15.93 41.86 32.16
C LYS A 82 14.87 42.93 32.44
N GLY A 83 13.60 42.62 32.20
CA GLY A 83 12.45 43.26 32.84
C GLY A 83 11.84 42.30 33.88
N PRO A 84 11.30 42.79 35.00
CA PRO A 84 10.73 41.94 36.04
C PRO A 84 9.40 41.33 35.58
N MET A 85 9.27 40.01 35.76
CA MET A 85 8.01 39.27 35.54
C MET A 85 6.98 39.61 36.61
N PRO A 86 5.69 39.77 36.26
CA PRO A 86 4.61 39.94 37.24
C PRO A 86 4.35 38.62 37.98
N GLY A 87 4.08 38.73 39.28
CA GLY A 87 3.79 37.61 40.16
C GLY A 87 2.49 36.86 39.81
N PRO A 88 2.30 35.65 40.38
CA PRO A 88 1.16 34.79 40.08
C PRO A 88 -0.17 35.37 40.59
N PRO A 89 -1.29 35.15 39.87
CA PRO A 89 -2.60 35.60 40.33
C PRO A 89 -3.09 34.75 41.50
N VAL A 90 -3.56 35.45 42.54
CA VAL A 90 -4.27 34.91 43.70
C VAL A 90 -5.62 34.35 43.25
N LEU A 91 -5.91 33.09 43.58
CA LEU A 91 -7.20 32.44 43.35
C LEU A 91 -8.22 32.85 44.44
N PRO A 92 -9.51 33.06 44.09
CA PRO A 92 -10.56 33.34 45.06
C PRO A 92 -11.06 32.06 45.76
N PRO A 93 -11.46 32.13 47.04
CA PRO A 93 -11.98 30.98 47.77
C PRO A 93 -13.51 30.86 47.63
N GLY A 94 -13.97 29.63 47.40
CA GLY A 94 -15.27 29.15 47.86
C GLY A 94 -16.40 29.06 46.83
N LEU A 95 -16.93 27.84 46.66
CA LEU A 95 -18.36 27.47 46.67
C LEU A 95 -18.50 25.94 46.39
N PRO A 96 -19.63 25.29 46.75
CA PRO A 96 -19.60 24.08 47.57
C PRO A 96 -20.31 22.87 46.93
N GLY A 97 -20.06 21.69 47.51
CA GLY A 97 -21.07 20.63 47.65
C GLY A 97 -21.37 19.76 46.43
N LEU A 98 -20.74 18.57 46.38
CA LEU A 98 -21.26 17.41 45.68
C LEU A 98 -21.37 16.24 46.67
N PRO A 99 -22.48 15.48 46.70
CA PRO A 99 -22.76 14.48 47.72
C PRO A 99 -22.01 13.16 47.46
N PRO A 100 -21.75 12.36 48.50
CA PRO A 100 -20.94 11.16 48.40
C PRO A 100 -21.77 9.86 48.27
N THR A 101 -21.07 8.81 47.81
CA THR A 101 -21.26 7.37 48.06
C THR A 101 -22.29 6.56 47.25
N LEU A 102 -21.78 5.51 46.58
CA LEU A 102 -22.06 4.06 46.75
C LEU A 102 -21.67 3.25 45.47
N PRO A 103 -21.51 1.90 45.50
CA PRO A 103 -20.52 1.09 46.21
C PRO A 103 -19.73 0.14 45.26
N PRO A 104 -18.70 -0.58 45.75
CA PRO A 104 -17.96 -1.60 44.99
C PRO A 104 -18.57 -3.00 45.17
N GLY A 105 -18.85 -3.70 44.07
CA GLY A 105 -19.14 -5.14 44.05
C GLY A 105 -18.74 -5.73 42.68
N LEU A 106 -17.68 -6.53 42.57
CA LEU A 106 -17.64 -7.99 42.79
C LEU A 106 -18.82 -8.74 42.14
N MET A 107 -18.56 -9.45 41.04
CA MET A 107 -18.56 -10.93 41.00
C MET A 107 -18.30 -11.49 39.58
N PRO A 108 -17.89 -12.77 39.47
CA PRO A 108 -17.18 -13.39 38.36
C PRO A 108 -18.08 -14.26 37.48
N LEU A 109 -17.63 -14.60 36.27
CA LEU A 109 -18.18 -15.74 35.51
C LEU A 109 -17.07 -16.50 34.78
N THR A 110 -16.41 -17.38 35.52
CA THR A 110 -15.87 -18.64 35.00
C THR A 110 -16.98 -19.69 35.08
N GLY A 111 -17.38 -20.25 33.94
CA GLY A 111 -18.26 -21.41 33.87
C GLY A 111 -17.93 -22.23 32.62
N PRO A 112 -17.68 -23.54 32.72
CA PRO A 112 -17.42 -24.40 31.56
C PRO A 112 -18.74 -24.87 30.96
N GLY A 113 -18.90 -24.75 29.64
CA GLY A 113 -20.09 -25.18 28.90
C GLY A 113 -19.72 -25.95 27.62
N PRO A 114 -20.60 -26.83 27.12
CA PRO A 114 -20.25 -28.20 26.75
C PRO A 114 -19.84 -28.41 25.30
N CYS A 115 -19.08 -29.49 25.09
CA CYS A 115 -18.76 -30.07 23.79
C CYS A 115 -20.02 -30.35 22.95
N MET A 116 -20.14 -29.68 21.81
CA MET A 116 -20.98 -30.11 20.70
C MET A 116 -20.09 -30.26 19.47
N ALA A 117 -19.57 -31.48 19.27
CA ALA A 117 -18.98 -31.92 18.02
C ALA A 117 -20.12 -32.15 17.03
N LYS A 118 -20.32 -31.21 16.10
CA LYS A 118 -21.08 -31.45 14.87
C LYS A 118 -20.15 -31.19 13.70
N ALA A 119 -19.82 -32.25 12.98
CA ALA A 119 -18.93 -32.22 11.84
C ALA A 119 -19.46 -31.23 10.77
N CYS A 120 -18.71 -30.14 10.55
CA CYS A 120 -18.94 -29.26 9.43
C CYS A 120 -18.46 -29.94 8.15
N GLN A 121 -19.38 -30.18 7.22
CA GLN A 121 -19.04 -30.54 5.86
C GLN A 121 -18.20 -29.42 5.19
N PRO A 122 -17.28 -29.77 4.27
CA PRO A 122 -16.50 -28.79 3.54
C PRO A 122 -17.40 -27.89 2.67
N PRO A 123 -17.03 -26.62 2.45
CA PRO A 123 -17.84 -25.71 1.66
C PRO A 123 -17.95 -26.19 0.21
N GLY A 124 -19.17 -26.21 -0.30
CA GLY A 124 -19.49 -26.60 -1.67
C GLY A 124 -18.73 -25.77 -2.70
N LYS A 125 -18.27 -26.44 -3.75
CA LYS A 125 -17.61 -25.86 -4.92
C LYS A 125 -18.53 -24.80 -5.55
N LEU A 126 -18.04 -23.58 -5.72
CA LEU A 126 -18.77 -22.50 -6.38
C LEU A 126 -18.85 -22.81 -7.88
N VAL A 127 -20.01 -23.30 -8.34
CA VAL A 127 -20.28 -23.53 -9.78
C VAL A 127 -20.93 -22.27 -10.34
N LEU A 128 -20.18 -21.51 -11.14
CA LEU A 128 -20.71 -20.41 -11.93
C LEU A 128 -21.43 -20.99 -13.15
N LEU A 129 -22.77 -21.06 -13.09
CA LEU A 129 -23.60 -21.38 -14.25
C LEU A 129 -23.70 -20.15 -15.15
N ALA A 130 -23.32 -20.29 -16.42
CA ALA A 130 -23.64 -19.30 -17.44
C ALA A 130 -25.17 -19.26 -17.66
N PRO A 131 -25.79 -18.08 -17.85
CA PRO A 131 -27.23 -18.00 -18.10
C PRO A 131 -27.56 -18.60 -19.47
N ALA A 132 -28.55 -19.50 -19.51
CA ALA A 132 -29.10 -20.04 -20.74
C ALA A 132 -29.82 -18.93 -21.53
N THR A 133 -29.27 -18.55 -22.68
CA THR A 133 -29.89 -17.60 -23.62
C THR A 133 -30.94 -18.31 -24.46
N LYS A 134 -32.19 -18.40 -23.99
CA LYS A 134 -33.31 -18.95 -24.81
C LYS A 134 -34.44 -17.98 -25.16
N HIS A 135 -34.43 -16.75 -24.65
CA HIS A 135 -35.41 -15.73 -25.06
C HIS A 135 -34.78 -14.34 -25.09
N ILE A 136 -34.39 -13.90 -26.29
CA ILE A 136 -34.07 -12.49 -26.57
C ILE A 136 -35.23 -11.93 -27.39
N THR A 137 -36.02 -11.04 -26.79
CA THR A 137 -36.97 -10.18 -27.49
C THR A 137 -36.24 -8.91 -27.95
N PRO A 138 -36.38 -8.46 -29.21
CA PRO A 138 -35.71 -7.26 -29.69
C PRO A 138 -36.31 -6.02 -29.02
N VAL A 139 -35.44 -5.18 -28.44
CA VAL A 139 -35.82 -3.92 -27.79
C VAL A 139 -35.86 -2.81 -28.85
N SER A 140 -37.02 -2.19 -29.04
CA SER A 140 -37.26 -1.12 -30.02
C SER A 140 -36.61 0.20 -29.58
N SER A 141 -35.51 0.61 -30.20
CA SER A 141 -34.97 1.98 -30.09
C SER A 141 -35.70 2.94 -31.04
N LYS A 142 -36.02 4.14 -30.54
CA LYS A 142 -36.62 5.25 -31.31
C LYS A 142 -35.51 6.03 -32.01
N GLY A 143 -35.10 5.63 -33.21
CA GLY A 143 -34.17 6.41 -34.03
C GLY A 143 -33.96 5.78 -35.39
N SER A 144 -34.20 6.54 -36.46
CA SER A 144 -34.10 6.17 -37.88
C SER A 144 -35.01 5.00 -38.33
N ASN A 145 -36.08 5.32 -39.07
CA ASN A 145 -36.95 4.33 -39.72
C ASN A 145 -36.20 3.39 -40.70
N GLN A 146 -35.01 3.78 -41.17
CA GLN A 146 -34.23 3.00 -42.13
C GLN A 146 -33.52 1.82 -41.46
N ASN A 147 -32.93 2.02 -40.29
CA ASN A 147 -32.23 0.97 -39.54
C ASN A 147 -33.21 -0.10 -39.06
N LYS A 148 -34.40 0.32 -38.61
CA LYS A 148 -35.47 -0.61 -38.25
C LYS A 148 -35.95 -1.45 -39.44
N LYS A 149 -35.97 -0.88 -40.65
CA LYS A 149 -36.33 -1.61 -41.87
C LYS A 149 -35.27 -2.65 -42.23
N ILE A 150 -34.00 -2.29 -42.19
CA ILE A 150 -32.88 -3.21 -42.48
C ILE A 150 -32.81 -4.34 -41.44
N ALA A 151 -32.98 -4.03 -40.15
CA ALA A 151 -32.99 -5.04 -39.09
C ALA A 151 -34.16 -6.01 -39.24
N MET A 152 -35.36 -5.51 -39.55
CA MET A 152 -36.53 -6.36 -39.82
C MET A 152 -36.35 -7.18 -41.09
N GLU A 153 -35.77 -6.62 -42.14
CA GLU A 153 -35.46 -7.30 -43.39
C GLU A 153 -34.43 -8.42 -43.17
N PHE A 154 -33.41 -8.19 -42.34
CA PHE A 154 -32.44 -9.21 -41.95
C PHE A 154 -33.07 -10.35 -41.13
N VAL A 155 -33.95 -10.02 -40.16
CA VAL A 155 -34.65 -11.03 -39.35
C VAL A 155 -35.61 -11.90 -40.19
N HIS A 156 -36.20 -11.33 -41.23
CA HIS A 156 -37.11 -12.05 -42.14
C HIS A 156 -36.42 -12.65 -43.37
N ALA A 157 -35.15 -12.35 -43.61
CA ALA A 157 -34.37 -12.90 -44.71
C ALA A 157 -34.08 -14.40 -44.50
N THR A 158 -33.96 -15.14 -45.61
CA THR A 158 -33.51 -16.54 -45.57
C THR A 158 -32.05 -16.61 -45.13
N LYS A 159 -31.60 -17.76 -44.60
CA LYS A 159 -30.22 -17.96 -44.09
C LYS A 159 -29.15 -17.60 -45.12
N ASP A 160 -29.39 -17.85 -46.40
CA ASP A 160 -28.45 -17.53 -47.48
C ASP A 160 -28.35 -16.01 -47.71
N VAL A 161 -29.47 -15.30 -47.60
CA VAL A 161 -29.51 -13.83 -47.70
C VAL A 161 -28.90 -13.19 -46.46
N GLN A 162 -29.13 -13.73 -45.26
CA GLN A 162 -28.43 -13.30 -44.03
C GLN A 162 -26.91 -13.48 -44.17
N ALA A 163 -26.46 -14.62 -44.68
CA ALA A 163 -25.04 -14.88 -44.94
C ALA A 163 -24.45 -13.93 -45.98
N GLN A 164 -25.24 -13.48 -46.95
CA GLN A 164 -24.82 -12.51 -47.96
C GLN A 164 -24.82 -11.07 -47.42
N MET A 165 -25.79 -10.71 -46.57
CA MET A 165 -25.82 -9.42 -45.88
C MET A 165 -24.67 -9.28 -44.87
N LEU A 166 -24.29 -10.38 -44.19
CA LEU A 166 -23.11 -10.40 -43.30
C LEU A 166 -21.77 -10.28 -44.04
N LYS A 167 -21.75 -10.57 -45.35
CA LYS A 167 -20.58 -10.32 -46.21
C LYS A 167 -20.46 -8.86 -46.62
N ASP A 168 -21.53 -8.06 -46.49
CA ASP A 168 -21.46 -6.63 -46.76
C ASP A 168 -20.78 -5.90 -45.58
N PRO A 169 -19.58 -5.31 -45.80
CA PRO A 169 -18.84 -4.62 -44.75
C PRO A 169 -19.59 -3.40 -44.19
N ALA A 170 -20.61 -2.87 -44.87
CA ALA A 170 -21.46 -1.80 -44.34
C ALA A 170 -22.40 -2.33 -43.25
N VAL A 171 -23.09 -3.44 -43.52
CA VAL A 171 -24.02 -4.08 -42.58
C VAL A 171 -23.28 -4.60 -41.35
N ALA A 172 -22.12 -5.25 -41.54
CA ALA A 172 -21.30 -5.74 -40.43
C ALA A 172 -20.75 -4.62 -39.53
N ARG A 173 -20.46 -3.43 -40.09
CA ARG A 173 -20.06 -2.26 -39.28
C ARG A 173 -21.23 -1.67 -38.51
N GLU A 174 -22.41 -1.62 -39.11
CA GLU A 174 -23.61 -1.07 -38.48
C GLU A 174 -24.15 -1.97 -37.38
N GLU A 175 -24.21 -3.29 -37.61
CA GLU A 175 -24.53 -4.28 -36.58
C GLU A 175 -23.54 -4.21 -35.41
N LYS A 176 -22.23 -4.10 -35.70
CA LYS A 176 -21.22 -3.92 -34.64
C LYS A 176 -21.41 -2.61 -33.88
N ARG A 177 -21.83 -1.53 -34.55
CA ARG A 177 -22.07 -0.21 -33.95
C ARG A 177 -23.35 -0.18 -33.10
N GLU A 178 -24.43 -0.80 -33.54
CA GLU A 178 -25.67 -0.97 -32.76
C GLU A 178 -25.45 -1.92 -31.58
N THR A 179 -24.69 -3.01 -31.76
CA THR A 179 -24.34 -3.93 -30.67
C THR A 179 -23.44 -3.24 -29.63
N LEU A 180 -22.50 -2.39 -30.07
CA LEU A 180 -21.69 -1.54 -29.19
C LEU A 180 -22.57 -0.50 -28.47
N ALA A 181 -23.43 0.23 -29.18
CA ALA A 181 -24.30 1.24 -28.60
C ALA A 181 -25.30 0.64 -27.59
N ALA A 182 -25.95 -0.47 -27.94
CA ALA A 182 -26.82 -1.21 -27.05
C ALA A 182 -26.07 -1.79 -25.85
N SER A 183 -24.83 -2.28 -26.04
CA SER A 183 -23.97 -2.71 -24.94
C SER A 183 -23.57 -1.56 -24.02
N PHE A 184 -23.27 -0.37 -24.55
CA PHE A 184 -22.99 0.82 -23.77
C PHE A 184 -24.23 1.31 -23.00
N GLU A 185 -25.41 1.34 -23.64
CA GLU A 185 -26.65 1.81 -23.03
C GLU A 185 -27.19 0.83 -21.96
N THR A 186 -27.10 -0.49 -22.19
CA THR A 186 -27.42 -1.49 -21.16
C THR A 186 -26.35 -1.61 -20.07
N ALA A 187 -25.09 -1.24 -20.35
CA ALA A 187 -24.06 -1.14 -19.33
C ALA A 187 -24.15 0.14 -18.47
N ALA A 188 -24.78 1.21 -18.97
CA ALA A 188 -24.86 2.52 -18.32
C ALA A 188 -26.06 2.69 -17.35
N LYS A 189 -27.09 1.83 -17.40
CA LYS A 189 -28.15 1.74 -16.37
C LYS A 189 -27.60 1.23 -15.02
N PRO A 190 -28.28 1.40 -13.86
CA PRO A 190 -27.69 1.61 -12.52
C PRO A 190 -26.97 0.38 -11.92
N ARG A 191 -25.96 -0.13 -12.61
CA ARG A 191 -25.07 -1.20 -12.18
C ARG A 191 -24.06 -0.72 -11.16
N VAL A 192 -23.81 0.59 -11.06
CA VAL A 192 -22.85 1.11 -10.07
C VAL A 192 -23.34 0.83 -8.66
N MET A 193 -24.61 1.08 -8.36
CA MET A 193 -25.18 0.79 -7.03
C MET A 193 -25.24 -0.71 -6.76
N GLU A 194 -25.58 -1.52 -7.77
CA GLU A 194 -25.58 -2.98 -7.65
C GLU A 194 -24.16 -3.55 -7.44
N GLN A 195 -23.17 -3.05 -8.17
CA GLN A 195 -21.75 -3.40 -8.02
C GLN A 195 -21.21 -2.96 -6.65
N LEU A 196 -21.60 -1.77 -6.18
CA LEU A 196 -21.25 -1.28 -4.86
C LEU A 196 -21.85 -2.20 -3.78
N THR A 197 -23.13 -2.55 -3.92
CA THR A 197 -23.83 -3.47 -3.01
C THR A 197 -23.15 -4.84 -3.00
N HIS A 198 -22.80 -5.37 -4.18
CA HIS A 198 -22.08 -6.64 -4.31
C HIS A 198 -20.71 -6.58 -3.64
N ALA A 199 -19.93 -5.51 -3.88
CA ALA A 199 -18.63 -5.32 -3.25
C ALA A 199 -18.76 -5.23 -1.72
N VAL A 200 -19.76 -4.51 -1.20
CA VAL A 200 -20.02 -4.44 0.24
C VAL A 200 -20.40 -5.81 0.82
N MET A 201 -21.22 -6.59 0.11
CA MET A 201 -21.57 -7.95 0.53
C MET A 201 -20.36 -8.89 0.51
N GLU A 202 -19.50 -8.81 -0.50
CA GLU A 202 -18.23 -9.55 -0.54
C GLU A 202 -17.34 -9.18 0.64
N GLN A 203 -17.20 -7.88 0.96
CA GLN A 203 -16.44 -7.42 2.12
C GLN A 203 -17.01 -7.94 3.43
N ARG A 204 -18.33 -7.96 3.58
CA ARG A 204 -19.01 -8.52 4.76
C ARG A 204 -18.79 -10.02 4.89
N CYS A 205 -18.91 -10.76 3.79
CA CYS A 205 -18.67 -12.21 3.77
C CYS A 205 -17.21 -12.53 4.11
N LEU A 206 -16.28 -11.76 3.55
CA LEU A 206 -14.85 -11.87 3.84
C LEU A 206 -14.55 -11.59 5.31
N LEU A 207 -15.07 -10.49 5.85
CA LEU A 207 -14.94 -10.14 7.26
C LEU A 207 -15.49 -11.25 8.15
N SER A 208 -16.70 -11.74 7.86
CA SER A 208 -17.32 -12.86 8.60
C SER A 208 -16.47 -14.13 8.56
N SER A 209 -15.88 -14.45 7.40
CA SER A 209 -14.96 -15.59 7.26
C SER A 209 -13.70 -15.41 8.09
N MET A 210 -13.11 -14.21 8.09
CA MET A 210 -11.94 -13.87 8.89
C MET A 210 -12.23 -13.95 10.38
N LEU A 211 -13.36 -13.41 10.85
CA LEU A 211 -13.80 -13.45 12.25
C LEU A 211 -13.96 -14.88 12.78
N ARG A 212 -14.31 -15.84 11.92
CA ARG A 212 -14.47 -17.26 12.29
C ARG A 212 -13.15 -18.01 12.38
N ARG A 213 -12.08 -17.47 11.80
CA ARG A 213 -10.75 -18.10 11.73
C ARG A 213 -9.80 -17.39 12.69
N PRO A 214 -9.69 -17.82 13.98
CA PRO A 214 -8.88 -17.12 14.98
C PRO A 214 -7.42 -16.98 14.55
N GLU A 215 -6.90 -17.92 13.76
CA GLU A 215 -5.56 -17.88 13.21
C GLU A 215 -5.33 -16.69 12.27
N LEU A 216 -6.36 -16.19 11.57
CA LEU A 216 -6.30 -15.00 10.72
C LEU A 216 -6.75 -13.74 11.46
N PHE A 217 -7.82 -13.86 12.25
CA PHE A 217 -8.44 -12.74 12.95
C PHE A 217 -7.48 -12.05 13.91
N VAL A 218 -6.76 -12.81 14.74
CA VAL A 218 -5.90 -12.23 15.79
C VAL A 218 -4.82 -11.29 15.22
N PRO A 219 -3.98 -11.70 14.26
CA PRO A 219 -2.96 -10.81 13.71
C PRO A 219 -3.56 -9.65 12.89
N MET A 220 -4.66 -9.89 12.18
CA MET A 220 -5.36 -8.82 11.46
C MET A 220 -5.98 -7.77 12.40
N LEU A 221 -6.57 -8.19 13.51
CA LEU A 221 -7.09 -7.28 14.54
C LEU A 221 -5.98 -6.38 15.04
N GLY A 222 -4.77 -6.91 15.21
CA GLY A 222 -3.60 -6.11 15.54
C GLY A 222 -3.33 -4.99 14.53
N ILE A 223 -3.41 -5.29 13.22
CA ILE A 223 -3.29 -4.26 12.19
C ILE A 223 -4.46 -3.28 12.23
N TRP A 224 -5.69 -3.76 12.37
CA TRP A 224 -6.87 -2.89 12.40
C TRP A 224 -6.80 -1.87 13.52
N VAL A 225 -6.46 -2.33 14.73
CA VAL A 225 -6.29 -1.48 15.91
C VAL A 225 -5.13 -0.49 15.71
N ALA A 226 -3.99 -0.95 15.18
CA ALA A 226 -2.86 -0.06 14.87
C ALA A 226 -3.19 0.95 13.74
N SER A 227 -4.01 0.57 12.76
CA SER A 227 -4.44 1.44 11.66
C SER A 227 -5.35 2.55 12.14
N PHE A 228 -6.29 2.18 13.01
CA PHE A 228 -7.22 3.11 13.64
C PHE A 228 -6.46 4.09 14.54
N GLY A 229 -5.61 3.58 15.44
CA GLY A 229 -4.78 4.43 16.32
C GLY A 229 -3.83 5.33 15.52
N GLY A 230 -3.19 4.80 14.47
CA GLY A 230 -2.34 5.57 13.57
C GLY A 230 -3.08 6.70 12.85
N ALA A 231 -4.29 6.44 12.39
CA ALA A 231 -5.12 7.44 11.73
C ALA A 231 -5.67 8.52 12.67
N LEU A 232 -5.86 8.20 13.94
CA LEU A 232 -6.32 9.15 14.95
C LEU A 232 -5.31 10.29 15.18
N HIS A 233 -4.01 10.01 15.17
CA HIS A 233 -2.97 11.06 15.30
C HIS A 233 -2.33 11.49 13.96
N ALA A 234 -2.72 10.90 12.84
CA ALA A 234 -2.20 11.29 11.53
C ALA A 234 -2.37 12.80 11.23
N PRO A 235 -3.48 13.47 11.58
CA PRO A 235 -3.64 14.92 11.35
C PRO A 235 -2.69 15.80 12.16
N VAL A 236 -2.19 15.30 13.30
CA VAL A 236 -1.34 16.08 14.21
C VAL A 236 0.14 15.76 14.06
N THR A 237 0.52 14.65 13.43
CA THR A 237 1.89 14.14 13.43
C THR A 237 2.93 15.15 12.95
N THR A 238 2.71 15.78 11.79
CA THR A 238 3.66 16.78 11.26
C THR A 238 3.67 18.05 12.11
N TYR A 239 2.50 18.50 12.60
CA TYR A 239 2.43 19.67 13.49
C TYR A 239 3.17 19.40 14.79
N PHE A 240 2.99 18.23 15.40
CA PHE A 240 3.72 17.80 16.59
C PHE A 240 5.23 17.84 16.39
N GLN A 241 5.74 17.29 15.29
CA GLN A 241 7.17 17.30 15.00
C GLN A 241 7.73 18.72 14.92
N VAL A 242 7.00 19.64 14.28
CA VAL A 242 7.40 21.06 14.23
C VAL A 242 7.31 21.73 15.60
N GLU A 243 6.28 21.44 16.41
CA GLU A 243 6.17 21.98 17.79
C GLU A 243 7.27 21.43 18.73
N VAL A 244 7.81 20.23 18.46
CA VAL A 244 8.99 19.68 19.14
C VAL A 244 10.29 20.35 18.67
N GLY A 245 10.24 21.13 17.59
CA GLY A 245 11.37 21.87 17.04
C GLY A 245 12.08 21.19 15.87
N ALA A 246 11.46 20.18 15.25
CA ALA A 246 12.06 19.52 14.08
C ALA A 246 12.01 20.40 12.83
N SER A 247 13.12 20.43 12.07
CA SER A 247 13.17 21.03 10.74
C SER A 247 12.43 20.18 9.70
N THR A 248 12.14 20.77 8.53
CA THR A 248 11.54 20.05 7.40
C THR A 248 12.40 18.85 6.96
N ALA A 249 13.72 18.99 6.87
CA ALA A 249 14.61 17.87 6.57
C ALA A 249 14.64 16.82 7.68
N GLU A 250 14.56 17.22 8.95
CA GLU A 250 14.50 16.26 10.05
C GLU A 250 13.22 15.42 10.00
N ILE A 251 12.09 16.04 9.65
CA ILE A 251 10.82 15.33 9.37
C ILE A 251 11.01 14.29 8.26
N GLY A 252 11.70 14.69 7.18
CA GLY A 252 12.09 13.77 6.11
C GLY A 252 12.95 12.62 6.62
N ASN A 253 13.99 12.91 7.42
CA ASN A 253 14.88 11.89 7.99
C ASN A 253 14.14 10.91 8.90
N PHE A 254 13.15 11.36 9.69
CA PHE A 254 12.30 10.45 10.47
C PHE A 254 11.55 9.46 9.56
N GLY A 255 11.02 9.94 8.42
CA GLY A 255 10.40 9.09 7.40
C GLY A 255 11.38 8.10 6.77
N VAL A 256 12.59 8.55 6.45
CA VAL A 256 13.68 7.71 5.90
C VAL A 256 14.05 6.59 6.85
N ILE A 257 14.31 6.91 8.12
CA ILE A 257 14.73 5.92 9.13
C ILE A 257 13.65 4.85 9.31
N ARG A 258 12.38 5.27 9.48
CA ARG A 258 11.24 4.35 9.62
C ARG A 258 11.12 3.42 8.42
N THR A 259 11.36 3.94 7.21
CA THR A 259 11.22 3.18 5.96
C THR A 259 12.43 2.29 5.67
N ALA A 260 13.64 2.73 6.01
CA ALA A 260 14.86 1.94 5.88
C ALA A 260 14.81 0.65 6.71
N GLY A 261 14.12 0.66 7.85
CA GLY A 261 13.85 -0.54 8.63
C GLY A 261 13.11 -1.63 7.85
N VAL A 262 12.30 -1.29 6.84
CA VAL A 262 11.67 -2.29 5.95
C VAL A 262 12.73 -3.02 5.15
N LEU A 263 13.65 -2.28 4.53
CA LEU A 263 14.70 -2.84 3.68
C LEU A 263 15.62 -3.78 4.46
N LEU A 264 15.94 -3.42 5.70
CA LEU A 264 16.88 -4.15 6.54
C LEU A 264 16.23 -5.30 7.31
N VAL A 265 15.02 -5.09 7.86
CA VAL A 265 14.41 -6.02 8.81
C VAL A 265 13.36 -6.92 8.16
N SER A 266 12.68 -6.50 7.08
CA SER A 266 11.70 -7.38 6.40
C SER A 266 12.33 -8.68 5.90
N PRO A 267 13.55 -8.72 5.30
CA PRO A 267 14.18 -9.99 4.92
C PRO A 267 14.40 -10.91 6.11
N PHE A 268 14.82 -10.35 7.25
CA PHE A 268 15.03 -11.10 8.49
C PHE A 268 13.72 -11.66 9.05
N TYR A 269 12.66 -10.85 9.10
CA TYR A 269 11.34 -11.34 9.54
C TYR A 269 10.72 -12.34 8.57
N GLY A 270 10.95 -12.20 7.26
CA GLY A 270 10.58 -13.21 6.28
C GLY A 270 11.28 -14.54 6.53
N TRP A 271 12.60 -14.50 6.76
CA TRP A 271 13.36 -15.69 7.13
C TRP A 271 12.85 -16.36 8.42
N LEU A 272 12.52 -15.58 9.45
CA LEU A 272 11.93 -16.10 10.69
C LEU A 272 10.56 -16.74 10.46
N LEU A 273 9.73 -16.11 9.61
CA LEU A 273 8.42 -16.59 9.25
C LEU A 273 8.49 -17.92 8.47
N ASP A 274 9.49 -18.07 7.59
CA ASP A 274 9.73 -19.28 6.81
C ASP A 274 10.32 -20.44 7.65
N ARG A 275 11.25 -20.16 8.57
CA ARG A 275 12.03 -21.20 9.29
C ARG A 275 11.46 -21.62 10.63
N HIS A 276 10.80 -20.71 11.34
CA HIS A 276 10.38 -20.94 12.72
C HIS A 276 8.87 -20.94 12.85
N SER A 277 8.28 -19.76 12.87
CA SER A 277 6.86 -19.55 13.13
C SER A 277 6.51 -18.11 12.81
N ALA A 278 5.28 -17.85 12.37
CA ALA A 278 4.80 -16.49 12.22
C ALA A 278 4.59 -15.76 13.56
N TYR A 279 4.52 -16.49 14.68
CA TYR A 279 4.33 -15.91 16.01
C TYR A 279 5.46 -14.93 16.38
N LEU A 280 6.71 -15.37 16.29
CA LEU A 280 7.87 -14.60 16.73
C LEU A 280 8.03 -13.25 15.97
N PRO A 281 8.08 -13.20 14.62
CA PRO A 281 8.21 -11.95 13.90
C PRO A 281 6.97 -11.04 14.09
N ALA A 282 5.76 -11.60 14.22
CA ALA A 282 4.56 -10.80 14.47
C ALA A 282 4.60 -10.13 15.85
N VAL A 283 4.96 -10.88 16.91
CA VAL A 283 5.05 -10.36 18.28
C VAL A 283 6.18 -9.36 18.43
N LEU A 284 7.36 -9.65 17.86
CA LEU A 284 8.51 -8.74 17.92
C LEU A 284 8.24 -7.42 17.18
N SER A 285 7.67 -7.49 15.98
CA SER A 285 7.32 -6.29 15.22
C SER A 285 6.19 -5.49 15.87
N ALA A 286 5.18 -6.16 16.45
CA ALA A 286 4.13 -5.51 17.23
C ALA A 286 4.71 -4.82 18.48
N PHE A 287 5.60 -5.48 19.23
CA PHE A 287 6.28 -4.88 20.38
C PHE A 287 7.05 -3.61 19.99
N CYS A 288 7.88 -3.68 18.95
CA CYS A 288 8.64 -2.53 18.46
C CYS A 288 7.71 -1.41 17.96
N CYS A 289 6.58 -1.75 17.33
CA CYS A 289 5.57 -0.77 16.93
C CYS A 289 5.00 -0.04 18.15
N THR A 290 4.55 -0.80 19.15
CA THR A 290 3.97 -0.28 20.40
C THR A 290 4.97 0.60 21.15
N PHE A 291 6.19 0.10 21.37
CA PHE A 291 7.22 0.84 22.10
C PHE A 291 7.70 2.07 21.30
N GLY A 292 7.81 1.95 19.98
CA GLY A 292 8.17 3.06 19.11
C GLY A 292 7.15 4.20 19.15
N CYS A 293 5.84 3.88 19.09
CA CYS A 293 4.78 4.87 19.25
C CYS A 293 4.85 5.54 20.63
N LEU A 294 5.14 4.76 21.68
CA LEU A 294 5.23 5.27 23.06
C LEU A 294 6.35 6.30 23.19
N VAL A 295 7.55 5.94 22.72
CA VAL A 295 8.72 6.84 22.71
C VAL A 295 8.43 8.07 21.84
N HIS A 296 7.71 7.91 20.72
CA HIS A 296 7.33 9.02 19.85
C HIS A 296 6.41 10.03 20.54
N GLY A 297 5.40 9.57 21.29
CA GLY A 297 4.50 10.46 22.04
C GLY A 297 5.18 11.16 23.21
N PHE A 298 6.18 10.52 23.83
CA PHE A 298 6.93 11.08 24.95
C PHE A 298 8.19 11.85 24.57
N ALA A 299 8.58 11.89 23.29
CA ALA A 299 9.81 12.54 22.83
C ALA A 299 9.93 13.99 23.34
N PRO A 300 10.91 14.32 24.21
CA PRO A 300 11.06 15.67 24.74
C PRO A 300 11.57 16.65 23.67
N ASP A 301 12.38 16.13 22.75
CA ASP A 301 13.10 16.87 21.73
C ASP A 301 13.22 16.04 20.43
N VAL A 302 13.89 16.63 19.44
CA VAL A 302 14.19 16.00 18.15
C VAL A 302 14.99 14.69 18.28
N ARG A 303 15.88 14.58 19.27
CA ARG A 303 16.65 13.34 19.51
C ARG A 303 15.73 12.20 19.93
N GLY A 304 14.74 12.48 20.78
CA GLY A 304 13.68 11.53 21.12
C GLY A 304 12.91 11.04 19.90
N LEU A 305 12.63 11.91 18.93
CA LEU A 305 11.96 11.54 17.67
C LEU A 305 12.83 10.64 16.78
N TYR A 306 14.15 10.84 16.76
CA TYR A 306 15.08 9.94 16.07
C TYR A 306 15.10 8.55 16.71
N VAL A 307 15.17 8.46 18.04
CA VAL A 307 15.10 7.19 18.78
C VAL A 307 13.77 6.49 18.51
N ALA A 308 12.65 7.22 18.59
CA ALA A 308 11.33 6.69 18.26
C ALA A 308 11.28 6.15 16.83
N SER A 309 11.85 6.89 15.87
CA SER A 309 11.90 6.48 14.46
C SER A 309 12.70 5.21 14.24
N LEU A 310 13.83 5.03 14.94
CA LEU A 310 14.64 3.81 14.90
C LEU A 310 13.86 2.60 15.42
N VAL A 311 13.17 2.76 16.56
CA VAL A 311 12.34 1.69 17.13
C VAL A 311 11.16 1.36 16.22
N LEU A 312 10.48 2.38 15.68
CA LEU A 312 9.39 2.21 14.71
C LEU A 312 9.87 1.52 13.42
N ALA A 313 11.12 1.76 13.00
CA ALA A 313 11.72 1.08 11.84
C ALA A 313 11.78 -0.44 12.04
N LEU A 314 12.01 -0.92 13.26
CA LEU A 314 12.00 -2.35 13.59
C LEU A 314 10.59 -2.96 13.64
N GLY A 315 9.58 -2.12 13.85
CA GLY A 315 8.22 -2.54 14.18
C GLY A 315 7.18 -2.19 13.13
N ALA A 316 6.81 -0.90 13.04
CA ALA A 316 5.57 -0.43 12.44
C ALA A 316 5.34 -0.96 11.02
N VAL A 317 6.20 -0.62 10.06
CA VAL A 317 6.00 -1.04 8.67
C VAL A 317 6.24 -2.54 8.48
N ASN A 318 7.13 -3.11 9.29
CA ASN A 318 7.42 -4.53 9.25
C ASN A 318 6.26 -5.40 9.77
N PHE A 319 5.50 -4.93 10.77
CA PHE A 319 4.33 -5.64 11.29
C PHE A 319 3.27 -5.84 10.19
N TRP A 320 3.05 -4.81 9.37
CA TRP A 320 2.18 -4.89 8.19
C TRP A 320 2.65 -5.94 7.19
N ASN A 321 3.94 -5.95 6.87
CA ASN A 321 4.53 -6.92 5.94
C ASN A 321 4.43 -8.35 6.47
N VAL A 322 4.74 -8.57 7.76
CA VAL A 322 4.71 -9.89 8.39
C VAL A 322 3.29 -10.45 8.42
N VAL A 323 2.32 -9.69 8.92
CA VAL A 323 0.93 -10.14 8.98
C VAL A 323 0.35 -10.27 7.57
N GLY A 324 0.66 -9.36 6.65
CA GLY A 324 0.24 -9.46 5.26
C GLY A 324 0.75 -10.73 4.57
N ALA A 325 2.03 -11.06 4.76
CA ALA A 325 2.63 -12.30 4.27
C ALA A 325 1.99 -13.53 4.92
N TYR A 326 1.79 -13.50 6.25
CA TYR A 326 1.13 -14.56 6.99
C TYR A 326 -0.31 -14.81 6.48
N VAL A 327 -1.11 -13.76 6.33
CA VAL A 327 -2.48 -13.85 5.82
C VAL A 327 -2.48 -14.41 4.39
N ALA A 328 -1.57 -13.95 3.53
CA ALA A 328 -1.44 -14.48 2.18
C ALA A 328 -1.11 -15.98 2.17
N LEU A 329 -0.23 -16.45 3.06
CA LEU A 329 0.11 -17.88 3.19
C LEU A 329 -1.04 -18.71 3.77
N ALA A 330 -1.77 -18.16 4.74
CA ALA A 330 -2.89 -18.79 5.42
C ALA A 330 -4.19 -18.87 4.59
N THR A 331 -4.22 -18.17 3.46
CA THR A 331 -5.36 -18.11 2.55
C THR A 331 -5.12 -18.99 1.31
N PRO A 332 -6.11 -19.83 0.92
CA PRO A 332 -6.06 -20.60 -0.31
C PRO A 332 -5.76 -19.71 -1.52
N ARG A 333 -4.96 -20.20 -2.47
CA ARG A 333 -4.42 -19.42 -3.59
C ARG A 333 -5.51 -18.70 -4.39
N GLU A 334 -6.65 -19.34 -4.58
CA GLU A 334 -7.80 -18.85 -5.33
C GLU A 334 -8.46 -17.64 -4.64
N GLN A 335 -8.32 -17.52 -3.32
CA GLN A 335 -8.98 -16.49 -2.50
C GLN A 335 -8.04 -15.36 -2.06
N ARG A 336 -6.73 -15.49 -2.27
CA ARG A 336 -5.71 -14.52 -1.79
C ARG A 336 -5.99 -13.11 -2.27
N HIS A 337 -6.32 -12.93 -3.55
CA HIS A 337 -6.57 -11.62 -4.11
C HIS A 337 -7.78 -10.92 -3.45
N VAL A 338 -8.87 -11.66 -3.18
CA VAL A 338 -10.07 -11.15 -2.48
C VAL A 338 -9.74 -10.77 -1.04
N VAL A 339 -8.97 -11.63 -0.35
CA VAL A 339 -8.54 -11.38 1.03
C VAL A 339 -7.66 -10.14 1.12
N VAL A 340 -6.68 -9.99 0.22
CA VAL A 340 -5.76 -8.85 0.23
C VAL A 340 -6.49 -7.55 -0.11
N THR A 341 -7.33 -7.53 -1.15
CA THR A 341 -8.09 -6.32 -1.52
C THR A 341 -9.08 -5.93 -0.43
N GLY A 342 -9.81 -6.89 0.13
CA GLY A 342 -10.75 -6.59 1.20
C GLY A 342 -10.10 -6.15 2.49
N PHE A 343 -8.93 -6.70 2.81
CA PHE A 343 -8.11 -6.22 3.91
C PHE A 343 -7.70 -4.75 3.74
N GLN A 344 -7.30 -4.32 2.53
CA GLN A 344 -6.98 -2.91 2.26
C GLN A 344 -8.21 -2.01 2.43
N VAL A 345 -9.39 -2.44 1.99
CA VAL A 345 -10.65 -1.70 2.18
C VAL A 345 -10.98 -1.54 3.67
N GLN A 346 -10.90 -2.63 4.45
CA GLN A 346 -11.13 -2.60 5.89
C GLN A 346 -10.18 -1.62 6.60
N VAL A 347 -8.90 -1.65 6.23
CA VAL A 347 -7.89 -0.71 6.73
C VAL A 347 -8.25 0.73 6.37
N ALA A 348 -8.63 1.00 5.12
CA ALA A 348 -9.00 2.34 4.69
C ALA A 348 -10.23 2.87 5.46
N VAL A 349 -11.23 2.03 5.69
CA VAL A 349 -12.41 2.37 6.51
C VAL A 349 -12.01 2.65 7.95
N LEU A 350 -11.14 1.84 8.56
CA LEU A 350 -10.67 2.09 9.92
C LEU A 350 -9.84 3.37 10.03
N ARG A 351 -9.06 3.70 8.99
CA ARG A 351 -8.35 4.98 8.91
C ARG A 351 -9.34 6.15 8.82
N LEU A 352 -10.36 6.04 7.98
CA LEU A 352 -11.44 7.03 7.88
C LEU A 352 -12.08 7.27 9.25
N LEU A 353 -12.43 6.20 9.97
CA LEU A 353 -13.02 6.29 11.32
C LEU A 353 -12.07 6.92 12.34
N GLY A 354 -10.81 6.50 12.38
CA GLY A 354 -9.80 7.08 13.27
C GLY A 354 -9.62 8.57 13.03
N THR A 355 -9.44 8.97 11.77
CA THR A 355 -9.30 10.38 11.39
C THR A 355 -10.56 11.20 11.69
N SER A 356 -11.76 10.64 11.53
CA SER A 356 -13.02 11.35 11.87
C SER A 356 -13.19 11.65 13.36
N LEU A 357 -12.57 10.85 14.23
CA LEU A 357 -12.69 11.03 15.68
C LEU A 357 -11.72 12.09 16.21
N TYR A 358 -10.64 12.39 15.48
CA TYR A 358 -9.61 13.32 15.93
C TYR A 358 -10.18 14.68 16.39
N PRO A 359 -11.01 15.40 15.62
CA PRO A 359 -11.51 16.72 16.03
C PRO A 359 -12.33 16.66 17.33
N ALA A 360 -13.12 15.60 17.52
CA ALA A 360 -13.93 15.40 18.71
C ALA A 360 -13.06 15.14 19.95
N VAL A 361 -12.02 14.31 19.80
CA VAL A 361 -11.08 14.00 20.89
C VAL A 361 -10.25 15.23 21.26
N ASP A 362 -9.71 15.99 20.29
CA ASP A 362 -8.97 17.22 20.58
C ASP A 362 -9.86 18.27 21.26
N SER A 363 -11.11 18.42 20.80
CA SER A 363 -12.08 19.33 21.44
C SER A 363 -12.38 18.93 22.88
N LEU A 364 -12.45 17.63 23.19
CA LEU A 364 -12.64 17.13 24.55
C LEU A 364 -11.42 17.44 25.43
N LEU A 365 -10.20 17.31 24.90
CA LEU A 365 -8.97 17.66 25.64
C LEU A 365 -8.92 19.17 25.95
N ILE A 366 -9.32 20.01 25.00
CA ILE A 366 -9.43 21.46 25.20
C ILE A 366 -10.49 21.77 26.27
N ALA A 367 -11.67 21.15 26.19
CA ALA A 367 -12.74 21.32 27.18
C ALA A 367 -12.33 20.83 28.57
N GLY A 368 -11.46 19.81 28.65
CA GLY A 368 -10.85 19.31 29.88
C GLY A 368 -9.75 20.22 30.48
N GLY A 369 -9.51 21.40 29.92
CA GLY A 369 -8.55 22.38 30.42
C GLY A 369 -7.13 22.21 29.89
N MET A 370 -6.89 21.33 28.93
CA MET A 370 -5.57 21.12 28.32
C MET A 370 -5.31 22.18 27.25
N SER A 371 -5.02 23.42 27.66
CA SER A 371 -4.79 24.55 26.74
C SER A 371 -3.42 24.52 26.05
N ASP A 372 -2.41 23.86 26.65
CA ASP A 372 -1.10 23.69 26.02
C ASP A 372 -1.16 22.78 24.78
N LYS A 373 -0.80 23.36 23.63
CA LYS A 373 -0.86 22.71 22.32
C LYS A 373 0.12 21.53 22.24
N LEU A 374 1.34 21.69 22.75
CA LEU A 374 2.34 20.63 22.68
C LEU A 374 1.93 19.44 23.55
N LEU A 375 1.40 19.68 24.75
CA LEU A 375 0.85 18.63 25.61
C LEU A 375 -0.30 17.88 24.94
N ARG A 376 -1.28 18.58 24.34
CA ARG A 376 -2.37 17.92 23.58
C ARG A 376 -1.83 17.04 22.46
N TYR A 377 -0.83 17.54 21.72
CA TYR A 377 -0.22 16.79 20.63
C TYR A 377 0.50 15.53 21.14
N ARG A 378 1.20 15.60 22.28
CA ARG A 378 1.78 14.42 22.94
C ARG A 378 0.72 13.38 23.32
N VAL A 379 -0.41 13.84 23.86
CA VAL A 379 -1.55 12.95 24.19
C VAL A 379 -2.04 12.23 22.94
N HIS A 380 -2.33 12.95 21.85
CA HIS A 380 -2.74 12.32 20.59
C HIS A 380 -1.72 11.34 20.03
N MET A 381 -0.43 11.69 20.04
CA MET A 381 0.62 10.77 19.59
C MET A 381 0.71 9.51 20.49
N SER A 382 0.37 9.63 21.77
CA SER A 382 0.33 8.49 22.70
C SER A 382 -0.88 7.57 22.50
N GLU A 383 -1.98 8.04 21.90
CA GLU A 383 -3.20 7.24 21.67
C GLU A 383 -2.90 5.99 20.82
N CYS A 384 -2.09 6.12 19.78
CA CYS A 384 -1.66 4.96 18.97
C CYS A 384 -0.90 3.92 19.81
N SER A 385 -0.14 4.37 20.80
CA SER A 385 0.55 3.46 21.73
C SER A 385 -0.45 2.65 22.54
N LEU A 386 -1.52 3.28 23.05
CA LEU A 386 -2.57 2.57 23.80
C LEU A 386 -3.23 1.48 22.95
N PHE A 387 -3.62 1.82 21.72
CA PHE A 387 -4.18 0.86 20.76
C PHE A 387 -3.18 -0.26 20.45
N CYS A 388 -1.92 0.08 20.18
CA CYS A 388 -0.87 -0.90 19.92
C CYS A 388 -0.56 -1.79 21.14
N VAL A 389 -0.66 -1.30 22.37
CA VAL A 389 -0.54 -2.12 23.60
C VAL A 389 -1.66 -3.16 23.64
N VAL A 390 -2.91 -2.75 23.43
CA VAL A 390 -4.06 -3.67 23.42
C VAL A 390 -3.88 -4.73 22.33
N ALA A 391 -3.51 -4.32 21.11
CA ALA A 391 -3.21 -5.21 20.00
C ALA A 391 -2.07 -6.19 20.33
N PHE A 392 -0.96 -5.70 20.89
CA PHE A 392 0.19 -6.50 21.27
C PHE A 392 -0.16 -7.54 22.34
N VAL A 393 -0.83 -7.12 23.41
CA VAL A 393 -1.28 -8.03 24.48
C VAL A 393 -2.20 -9.11 23.91
N TYR A 394 -3.18 -8.72 23.10
CA TYR A 394 -4.09 -9.67 22.49
C TYR A 394 -3.37 -10.65 21.55
N LEU A 395 -2.43 -10.16 20.74
CA LEU A 395 -1.58 -10.97 19.87
C LEU A 395 -0.77 -11.98 20.69
N VAL A 396 -0.07 -11.55 21.75
CA VAL A 396 0.76 -12.43 22.59
C VAL A 396 -0.05 -13.58 23.17
N PHE A 397 -1.25 -13.31 23.69
CA PHE A 397 -2.06 -14.32 24.39
C PHE A 397 -2.94 -15.18 23.48
N ARG A 398 -3.36 -14.66 22.31
CA ARG A 398 -4.33 -15.35 21.45
C ARG A 398 -3.78 -15.83 20.13
N PHE A 399 -2.62 -15.34 19.69
CA PHE A 399 -2.12 -15.70 18.38
C PHE A 399 -1.57 -17.13 18.39
N ARG A 400 -2.27 -18.02 17.67
CA ARG A 400 -1.84 -19.38 17.41
C ARG A 400 -1.67 -19.52 15.90
N PRO A 401 -0.43 -19.39 15.38
CA PRO A 401 -0.21 -19.48 13.94
C PRO A 401 -0.59 -20.87 13.45
N ALA A 402 -1.21 -20.94 12.28
CA ALA A 402 -1.52 -22.22 11.68
C ALA A 402 -0.23 -22.99 11.35
N THR A 403 -0.24 -24.30 11.62
CA THR A 403 0.81 -25.21 11.17
C THR A 403 0.57 -25.51 9.70
N TRP A 404 1.33 -24.87 8.81
CA TRP A 404 1.21 -25.13 7.37
C TRP A 404 1.85 -26.48 7.04
N ALA A 405 1.12 -27.35 6.35
CA ALA A 405 1.73 -28.44 5.61
C ALA A 405 2.55 -27.80 4.47
N GLN A 406 3.83 -28.15 4.34
CA GLN A 406 4.61 -27.79 3.16
C GLN A 406 3.87 -28.35 1.93
N GLU A 407 3.32 -27.47 1.09
CA GLU A 407 2.78 -27.88 -0.20
C GLU A 407 3.92 -28.54 -0.99
N ASN A 408 3.68 -29.76 -1.50
CA ASN A 408 4.67 -30.47 -2.28
C ASN A 408 5.01 -29.63 -3.53
N PRO A 409 6.28 -29.27 -3.76
CA PRO A 409 6.69 -28.41 -4.86
C PRO A 409 6.43 -29.04 -6.26
N SER A 410 6.11 -30.33 -6.31
CA SER A 410 5.79 -31.08 -7.53
C SER A 410 4.51 -30.60 -8.22
N ASP A 411 3.53 -30.12 -7.49
CA ASP A 411 2.17 -29.89 -8.03
C ASP A 411 2.04 -28.55 -8.77
N CYS A 412 3.09 -27.73 -8.76
CA CYS A 412 3.07 -26.36 -9.28
C CYS A 412 3.46 -26.20 -10.77
N LYS A 413 3.91 -27.26 -11.45
CA LYS A 413 4.62 -27.11 -12.74
C LYS A 413 3.73 -26.96 -13.99
N ALA A 414 2.41 -27.14 -13.91
CA ALA A 414 1.62 -27.50 -15.09
C ALA A 414 1.09 -26.34 -15.98
N SER A 415 1.21 -25.06 -15.63
CA SER A 415 0.65 -23.99 -16.50
C SER A 415 1.22 -22.58 -16.26
N GLU A 416 2.53 -22.44 -16.07
CA GLU A 416 3.13 -21.11 -15.89
C GLU A 416 3.24 -20.35 -17.21
N HIS A 417 2.38 -19.35 -17.39
CA HIS A 417 2.54 -18.34 -18.43
C HIS A 417 3.77 -17.48 -18.08
N LYS A 418 4.80 -17.51 -18.95
CA LYS A 418 5.99 -16.66 -18.75
C LYS A 418 5.61 -15.21 -18.98
N VAL A 419 5.65 -14.40 -17.94
CA VAL A 419 5.60 -12.95 -18.10
C VAL A 419 6.95 -12.41 -18.54
N SER A 420 6.89 -11.42 -19.43
CA SER A 420 8.07 -10.69 -19.84
C SER A 420 8.65 -9.96 -18.64
N LEU A 421 9.91 -10.26 -18.31
CA LEU A 421 10.67 -9.57 -17.26
C LEU A 421 10.61 -8.04 -17.42
N SER A 422 10.55 -7.53 -18.66
CA SER A 422 10.44 -6.11 -18.94
C SER A 422 9.14 -5.48 -18.41
N GLN A 423 8.01 -6.17 -18.51
CA GLN A 423 6.72 -5.68 -18.01
C GLN A 423 6.72 -5.64 -16.48
N LEU A 424 7.30 -6.66 -15.85
CA LEU A 424 7.44 -6.69 -14.40
C LEU A 424 8.35 -5.54 -13.93
N LEU A 425 9.54 -5.37 -14.53
CA LEU A 425 10.45 -4.28 -14.20
C LEU A 425 9.81 -2.90 -14.37
N LEU A 426 9.00 -2.72 -15.42
CA LEU A 426 8.27 -1.48 -15.63
C LEU A 426 7.24 -1.22 -14.52
N LEU A 427 6.43 -2.23 -14.15
CA LEU A 427 5.46 -2.10 -13.04
C LEU A 427 6.15 -1.79 -11.70
N LEU A 428 7.30 -2.43 -11.45
CA LEU A 428 8.11 -2.17 -10.28
C LEU A 428 8.63 -0.72 -10.26
N ALA A 429 9.17 -0.23 -11.38
CA ALA A 429 9.60 1.16 -11.52
C ALA A 429 8.42 2.14 -11.35
N SER A 430 7.25 1.83 -11.92
CA SER A 430 6.04 2.63 -11.73
C SER A 430 5.61 2.71 -10.26
N SER A 431 5.77 1.63 -9.50
CA SER A 431 5.49 1.60 -8.06
C SER A 431 6.44 2.50 -7.26
N VAL A 432 7.72 2.59 -7.66
CA VAL A 432 8.70 3.51 -7.05
C VAL A 432 8.25 4.96 -7.27
N VAL A 433 7.91 5.33 -8.51
CA VAL A 433 7.45 6.68 -8.85
C VAL A 433 6.16 7.04 -8.12
N GLN A 434 5.21 6.10 -8.06
CA GLN A 434 3.96 6.26 -7.31
C GLN A 434 4.24 6.53 -5.82
N SER A 435 5.07 5.70 -5.19
CA SER A 435 5.39 5.81 -3.76
C SER A 435 6.17 7.10 -3.46
N PHE A 436 7.08 7.51 -4.36
CA PHE A 436 7.79 8.78 -4.26
C PHE A 436 6.81 9.96 -4.21
N GLY A 437 5.92 10.04 -5.20
CA GLY A 437 5.04 11.21 -5.34
C GLY A 437 4.00 11.30 -4.23
N GLU A 438 3.41 10.16 -3.86
CA GLU A 438 2.52 10.08 -2.70
C GLU A 438 3.22 10.56 -1.42
N THR A 439 4.45 10.09 -1.18
CA THR A 439 5.23 10.47 0.00
C THR A 439 5.58 11.96 -0.01
N ALA A 440 6.02 12.50 -1.15
CA ALA A 440 6.36 13.92 -1.29
C ALA A 440 5.18 14.81 -0.90
N VAL A 441 3.97 14.48 -1.38
CA VAL A 441 2.74 15.20 -1.04
C VAL A 441 2.37 15.01 0.42
N LEU A 442 2.35 13.78 0.94
CA LEU A 442 1.96 13.52 2.33
C LEU A 442 2.87 14.20 3.36
N VAL A 443 4.16 14.38 3.06
CA VAL A 443 5.13 15.03 3.95
C VAL A 443 5.05 16.56 3.84
N LEU A 444 4.99 17.10 2.62
CA LEU A 444 5.06 18.55 2.41
C LEU A 444 3.69 19.25 2.53
N TRP A 445 2.59 18.58 2.24
CA TRP A 445 1.27 19.20 2.22
C TRP A 445 0.83 19.75 3.59
N PRO A 446 1.03 19.05 4.72
CA PRO A 446 0.76 19.62 6.04
C PRO A 446 1.58 20.89 6.32
N LEU A 447 2.84 20.94 5.86
CA LEU A 447 3.70 22.12 6.01
C LEU A 447 3.20 23.29 5.14
N HIS A 448 2.68 22.99 3.94
CA HIS A 448 2.06 23.98 3.07
C HIS A 448 0.76 24.53 3.67
N LEU A 449 -0.14 23.66 4.16
CA LEU A 449 -1.39 24.05 4.81
C LEU A 449 -1.15 24.90 6.08
N ARG A 450 -0.07 24.61 6.83
CA ARG A 450 0.37 25.45 7.95
C ARG A 450 0.71 26.87 7.51
N LYS A 451 1.33 27.07 6.34
CA LYS A 451 1.59 28.42 5.79
C LYS A 451 0.29 29.17 5.46
N LEU A 452 -0.77 28.43 5.14
CA LEU A 452 -2.13 28.95 4.93
C LEU A 452 -2.92 29.15 6.24
N GLN A 453 -2.27 29.00 7.40
CA GLN A 453 -2.89 29.09 8.73
C GLN A 453 -3.97 28.03 9.00
N LEU A 454 -4.01 26.97 8.21
CA LEU A 454 -4.88 25.82 8.47
C LEU A 454 -4.24 24.94 9.56
N GLY A 455 -5.07 24.54 10.52
CA GLY A 455 -4.64 23.76 11.67
C GLY A 455 -4.68 22.25 11.44
N SER A 456 -4.46 21.51 12.52
CA SER A 456 -4.59 20.05 12.54
C SER A 456 -6.05 19.59 12.35
N HIS A 457 -7.04 20.39 12.78
CA HIS A 457 -8.47 20.10 12.55
C HIS A 457 -8.82 20.16 11.06
N ASP A 458 -8.38 21.20 10.37
CA ASP A 458 -8.59 21.35 8.93
C ASP A 458 -7.92 20.20 8.18
N LEU A 459 -6.67 19.87 8.54
CA LEU A 459 -5.97 18.73 7.96
C LEU A 459 -6.72 17.40 8.21
N ALA A 460 -7.38 17.22 9.36
CA ALA A 460 -8.17 16.03 9.64
C ALA A 460 -9.35 15.89 8.67
N TRP A 461 -10.08 16.98 8.40
CA TRP A 461 -11.18 16.97 7.43
C TRP A 461 -10.69 16.73 6.00
N LEU A 462 -9.54 17.30 5.64
CA LEU A 462 -8.90 17.06 4.34
C LEU A 462 -8.43 15.61 4.20
N GLN A 463 -7.84 15.03 5.24
CA GLN A 463 -7.46 13.62 5.27
C GLN A 463 -8.69 12.70 5.20
N LEU A 464 -9.79 13.06 5.88
CA LEU A 464 -11.06 12.34 5.79
C LEU A 464 -11.59 12.32 4.35
N ALA A 465 -11.62 13.48 3.69
CA ALA A 465 -12.02 13.59 2.29
C ALA A 465 -11.09 12.76 1.37
N SER A 466 -9.78 12.80 1.61
CA SER A 466 -8.80 12.00 0.87
C SER A 466 -9.06 10.50 1.01
N GLN A 467 -9.26 10.00 2.23
CA GLN A 467 -9.55 8.58 2.46
C GLN A 467 -10.86 8.15 1.81
N LEU A 468 -11.91 8.98 1.87
CA LEU A 468 -13.17 8.71 1.20
C LEU A 468 -12.98 8.58 -0.32
N LEU A 469 -12.22 9.50 -0.93
CA LEU A 469 -11.93 9.46 -2.36
C LEU A 469 -11.07 8.25 -2.73
N ILE A 470 -10.09 7.86 -1.92
CA ILE A 470 -9.29 6.63 -2.11
C ILE A 470 -10.19 5.38 -2.07
N ILE A 471 -11.14 5.31 -1.12
CA ILE A 471 -12.09 4.19 -1.02
C ILE A 471 -12.96 4.15 -2.29
N LEU A 472 -13.57 5.28 -2.67
CA LEU A 472 -14.42 5.37 -3.86
C LEU A 472 -13.66 5.04 -5.15
N SER A 473 -12.45 5.55 -5.31
CA SER A 473 -11.62 5.28 -6.50
C SER A 473 -11.17 3.83 -6.57
N THR A 474 -10.87 3.20 -5.42
CA THR A 474 -10.53 1.78 -5.34
C THR A 474 -11.74 0.89 -5.63
N MET A 475 -12.93 1.24 -5.14
CA MET A 475 -14.17 0.54 -5.46
C MET A 475 -14.58 0.72 -6.93
N GLY A 476 -14.27 1.87 -7.54
CA GLY A 476 -14.49 2.16 -8.95
C GLY A 476 -13.50 1.48 -9.91
N TYR A 477 -12.37 0.97 -9.40
CA TYR A 477 -11.32 0.37 -10.23
C TYR A 477 -11.77 -0.86 -11.03
N PRO A 478 -12.45 -1.89 -10.45
CA PRO A 478 -12.86 -3.06 -11.24
C PRO A 478 -13.80 -2.71 -12.40
N PRO A 479 -14.85 -1.88 -12.24
CA PRO A 479 -15.65 -1.40 -13.36
C PRO A 479 -14.82 -0.68 -14.44
N LEU A 480 -13.88 0.19 -14.04
CA LEU A 480 -12.98 0.87 -14.98
C LEU A 480 -12.14 -0.12 -15.79
N THR A 481 -11.59 -1.15 -15.14
CA THR A 481 -10.81 -2.17 -15.85
C THR A 481 -11.64 -3.04 -16.80
N ARG A 482 -12.93 -3.24 -16.53
CA ARG A 482 -13.84 -3.94 -17.46
C ARG A 482 -14.15 -3.09 -18.69
N LEU A 483 -14.25 -1.78 -18.52
CA LEU A 483 -14.56 -0.84 -19.60
C LEU A 483 -13.34 -0.54 -20.49
N PHE A 484 -12.19 -0.26 -19.87
CA PHE A 484 -11.00 0.21 -20.57
C PHE A 484 -9.92 -0.86 -20.74
N GLY A 485 -10.01 -1.96 -20.00
CA GLY A 485 -8.96 -2.97 -19.89
C GLY A 485 -7.88 -2.58 -18.86
N HIS A 486 -7.25 -3.59 -18.25
CA HIS A 486 -6.25 -3.38 -17.19
C HIS A 486 -5.05 -2.53 -17.65
N ARG A 487 -4.61 -2.70 -18.91
CA ARG A 487 -3.45 -2.01 -19.47
C ARG A 487 -3.70 -0.51 -19.66
N ALA A 488 -4.87 -0.15 -20.18
CA ALA A 488 -5.25 1.25 -20.36
C ALA A 488 -5.37 1.97 -19.01
N CYS A 489 -5.97 1.32 -18.01
CA CYS A 489 -6.02 1.85 -16.65
C CYS A 489 -4.60 2.06 -16.07
N ALA A 490 -3.70 1.08 -16.24
CA ALA A 490 -2.32 1.17 -15.77
C ALA A 490 -1.55 2.37 -16.34
N SER A 491 -1.81 2.72 -17.60
CA SER A 491 -1.20 3.89 -18.26
C SER A 491 -1.91 5.21 -17.96
N ALA A 492 -3.24 5.21 -17.83
CA ALA A 492 -4.03 6.42 -17.65
C ALA A 492 -3.87 6.99 -16.24
N LEU A 493 -3.75 6.14 -15.21
CA LEU A 493 -3.65 6.58 -13.82
C LEU A 493 -2.40 7.44 -13.55
N PRO A 494 -1.16 7.08 -13.97
CA PRO A 494 0.00 7.97 -13.82
C PRO A 494 -0.19 9.33 -14.52
N LEU A 495 -0.79 9.35 -15.71
CA LEU A 495 -1.06 10.60 -16.43
C LEU A 495 -2.07 11.47 -15.69
N ALA A 496 -3.11 10.87 -15.12
CA ALA A 496 -4.06 11.56 -14.26
C ALA A 496 -3.38 12.12 -12.99
N ALA A 497 -2.50 11.34 -12.35
CA ALA A 497 -1.73 11.81 -11.19
C ALA A 497 -0.81 12.99 -11.57
N SER A 498 -0.15 12.93 -12.74
CA SER A 498 0.63 14.04 -13.27
C SER A 498 -0.23 15.30 -13.46
N LEU A 499 -1.40 15.18 -14.07
CA LEU A 499 -2.31 16.31 -14.28
C LEU A 499 -2.77 16.93 -12.96
N PHE A 500 -3.25 16.12 -12.01
CA PHE A 500 -3.65 16.61 -10.70
C PHE A 500 -2.50 17.27 -9.94
N SER A 501 -1.29 16.69 -10.01
CA SER A 501 -0.11 17.30 -9.41
C SER A 501 0.26 18.64 -10.05
N ALA A 502 0.23 18.74 -11.38
CA ALA A 502 0.46 20.01 -12.08
C ALA A 502 -0.56 21.08 -11.68
N LEU A 503 -1.85 20.74 -11.73
CA LEU A 503 -2.94 21.67 -11.40
C LEU A 503 -2.94 22.07 -9.93
N ALA A 504 -2.49 21.20 -9.01
CA ALA A 504 -2.37 21.53 -7.60
C ALA A 504 -1.31 22.59 -7.32
N PHE A 505 -0.18 22.59 -8.04
CA PHE A 505 1.00 23.38 -7.66
C PHE A 505 1.40 24.47 -8.67
N LEU A 506 0.79 24.49 -9.86
CA LEU A 506 0.95 25.58 -10.83
C LEU A 506 0.05 26.78 -10.56
N GLN A 507 -0.76 26.77 -9.51
CA GLN A 507 -1.64 27.89 -9.17
C GLN A 507 -0.97 28.78 -8.11
N PRO A 508 -0.39 29.93 -8.50
CA PRO A 508 0.32 30.79 -7.57
C PRO A 508 -0.62 31.72 -6.78
N GLU A 509 -1.91 31.77 -7.11
CA GLU A 509 -2.79 32.77 -6.51
C GLU A 509 -3.23 32.39 -5.09
N PRO A 510 -3.03 33.28 -4.10
CA PRO A 510 -3.53 33.11 -2.74
C PRO A 510 -5.06 33.28 -2.64
N SER A 511 -5.76 33.42 -3.77
CA SER A 511 -7.22 33.55 -3.81
C SER A 511 -7.91 32.31 -3.23
N LEU A 512 -9.10 32.48 -2.65
CA LEU A 512 -9.90 31.35 -2.13
C LEU A 512 -10.13 30.27 -3.20
N GLN A 513 -10.34 30.70 -4.44
CA GLN A 513 -10.48 29.80 -5.59
C GLN A 513 -9.20 29.01 -5.86
N GLY A 514 -8.03 29.66 -5.83
CA GLY A 514 -6.73 28.99 -5.97
C GLY A 514 -6.48 27.97 -4.87
N GLN A 515 -6.80 28.31 -3.62
CA GLN A 515 -6.68 27.38 -2.47
C GLN A 515 -7.63 26.18 -2.60
N LEU A 516 -8.89 26.41 -2.98
CA LEU A 516 -9.86 25.35 -3.18
C LEU A 516 -9.42 24.41 -4.29
N LEU A 517 -8.95 24.95 -5.42
CA LEU A 517 -8.50 24.16 -6.55
C LEU A 517 -7.20 23.40 -6.23
N HIS A 518 -6.28 24.00 -5.47
CA HIS A 518 -5.14 23.29 -4.89
C HIS A 518 -5.59 22.08 -4.07
N VAL A 519 -6.49 22.28 -3.10
CA VAL A 519 -7.00 21.20 -2.24
C VAL A 519 -7.67 20.10 -3.07
N VAL A 520 -8.59 20.45 -3.97
CA VAL A 520 -9.29 19.46 -4.83
C VAL A 520 -8.31 18.65 -5.65
N ASN A 521 -7.29 19.29 -6.24
CA ASN A 521 -6.29 18.61 -7.04
C ASN A 521 -5.35 17.73 -6.19
N VAL A 522 -4.95 18.15 -4.99
CA VAL A 522 -4.18 17.28 -4.06
C VAL A 522 -5.00 16.06 -3.65
N LEU A 523 -6.27 16.25 -3.33
CA LEU A 523 -7.18 15.15 -3.00
C LEU A 523 -7.35 14.18 -4.17
N GLY A 524 -7.53 14.69 -5.39
CA GLY A 524 -7.57 13.91 -6.62
C GLY A 524 -6.28 13.14 -6.86
N PHE A 525 -5.13 13.78 -6.68
CA PHE A 525 -3.82 13.15 -6.78
C PHE A 525 -3.65 11.96 -5.81
N LEU A 526 -4.00 12.15 -4.53
CA LEU A 526 -3.92 11.09 -3.52
C LEU A 526 -4.88 9.94 -3.84
N ALA A 527 -6.09 10.24 -4.30
CA ALA A 527 -7.06 9.23 -4.71
C ALA A 527 -6.56 8.38 -5.89
N VAL A 528 -5.95 9.01 -6.89
CA VAL A 528 -5.34 8.33 -8.04
C VAL A 528 -4.16 7.48 -7.60
N CYS A 529 -3.26 7.99 -6.75
CA CYS A 529 -2.14 7.22 -6.20
C CYS A 529 -2.62 5.97 -5.45
N GLY A 530 -3.68 6.10 -4.63
CA GLY A 530 -4.31 4.98 -3.95
C GLY A 530 -4.82 3.92 -4.93
N THR A 531 -5.50 4.32 -6.01
CA THR A 531 -5.94 3.41 -7.08
C THR A 531 -4.78 2.76 -7.82
N MET A 532 -3.70 3.52 -8.12
CA MET A 532 -2.51 3.00 -8.80
C MET A 532 -1.88 1.85 -8.03
N LYS A 533 -1.77 1.97 -6.70
CA LYS A 533 -1.24 0.92 -5.84
C LYS A 533 -2.02 -0.39 -5.99
N VAL A 534 -3.35 -0.32 -5.96
CA VAL A 534 -4.23 -1.49 -6.16
C VAL A 534 -4.12 -2.02 -7.59
N CYS A 535 -4.04 -1.14 -8.58
CA CYS A 535 -3.86 -1.50 -9.98
C CYS A 535 -2.56 -2.30 -10.21
N TYR A 536 -1.44 -1.82 -9.68
CA TYR A 536 -0.14 -2.48 -9.82
C TYR A 536 -0.08 -3.80 -9.08
N GLN A 537 -0.61 -3.85 -7.85
CA GLN A 537 -0.73 -5.11 -7.11
C GLN A 537 -1.56 -6.13 -7.89
N HIS A 538 -2.69 -5.72 -8.47
CA HIS A 538 -3.53 -6.59 -9.29
C HIS A 538 -2.80 -7.07 -10.56
N LEU A 539 -2.15 -6.18 -11.31
CA LEU A 539 -1.38 -6.55 -12.49
C LEU A 539 -0.25 -7.52 -12.17
N VAL A 540 0.43 -7.33 -11.05
CA VAL A 540 1.45 -8.26 -10.55
C VAL A 540 0.84 -9.64 -10.27
N THR A 541 -0.36 -9.74 -9.68
CA THR A 541 -1.02 -11.05 -9.48
C THR A 541 -1.38 -11.74 -10.79
N LEU A 542 -1.78 -10.99 -11.81
CA LEU A 542 -2.08 -11.55 -13.13
C LEU A 542 -0.80 -11.96 -13.86
N ALA A 543 0.28 -11.23 -13.62
CA ALA A 543 1.54 -11.40 -14.31
C ALA A 543 2.45 -12.48 -13.70
N VAL A 544 2.35 -12.72 -12.40
CA VAL A 544 3.31 -13.57 -11.70
C VAL A 544 2.65 -14.90 -11.33
N PRO A 545 3.30 -16.05 -11.60
CA PRO A 545 2.82 -17.34 -11.13
C PRO A 545 2.56 -17.34 -9.63
N ALA A 546 1.51 -18.04 -9.18
CA ALA A 546 1.12 -18.07 -7.77
C ALA A 546 2.25 -18.51 -6.83
N SER A 547 3.19 -19.34 -7.31
CA SER A 547 4.41 -19.77 -6.63
C SER A 547 5.38 -18.63 -6.31
N GLN A 548 5.40 -17.58 -7.15
CA GLN A 548 6.33 -16.45 -7.06
C GLN A 548 5.68 -15.15 -6.58
N GLN A 549 4.34 -15.08 -6.53
CA GLN A 549 3.60 -13.87 -6.14
C GLN A 549 4.08 -13.29 -4.81
N GLY A 550 4.30 -14.12 -3.79
CA GLY A 550 4.80 -13.64 -2.49
C GLY A 550 6.14 -12.91 -2.59
N ARG A 551 7.09 -13.45 -3.38
CA ARG A 551 8.40 -12.83 -3.60
C ARG A 551 8.29 -11.52 -4.38
N VAL A 552 7.46 -11.50 -5.41
CA VAL A 552 7.27 -10.29 -6.23
C VAL A 552 6.52 -9.20 -5.46
N PHE A 553 5.54 -9.55 -4.63
CA PHE A 553 4.90 -8.60 -3.71
C PHE A 553 5.88 -8.04 -2.69
N SER A 554 6.76 -8.88 -2.13
CA SER A 554 7.83 -8.41 -1.26
C SER A 554 8.75 -7.44 -2.00
N LEU A 555 9.13 -7.76 -3.24
CA LEU A 555 9.96 -6.89 -4.07
C LEU A 555 9.26 -5.56 -4.38
N LEU A 556 7.97 -5.59 -4.70
CA LEU A 556 7.14 -4.40 -4.91
C LEU A 556 7.13 -3.51 -3.65
N ASN A 557 7.00 -4.09 -2.47
CA ASN A 557 7.04 -3.36 -1.20
C ASN A 557 8.43 -2.78 -0.89
N VAL A 558 9.50 -3.53 -1.14
CA VAL A 558 10.89 -3.08 -0.99
C VAL A 558 11.18 -1.90 -1.92
N LEU A 559 10.80 -2.00 -3.19
CA LEU A 559 11.00 -0.92 -4.15
C LEU A 559 10.10 0.29 -3.87
N GLY A 560 8.85 0.07 -3.49
CA GLY A 560 7.96 1.14 -3.00
C GLY A 560 8.57 1.88 -1.80
N SER A 561 9.18 1.15 -0.86
CA SER A 561 9.91 1.73 0.28
C SER A 561 11.11 2.57 -0.19
N GLY A 562 11.82 2.15 -1.23
CA GLY A 562 12.84 2.97 -1.90
C GLY A 562 12.27 4.28 -2.44
N GLY A 563 11.11 4.23 -3.11
CA GLY A 563 10.37 5.42 -3.55
C GLY A 563 10.00 6.34 -2.39
N THR A 564 9.51 5.80 -1.28
CA THR A 564 9.21 6.57 -0.05
C THR A 564 10.45 7.19 0.58
N ILE A 565 11.60 6.49 0.62
CA ILE A 565 12.87 7.08 1.11
C ILE A 565 13.28 8.26 0.24
N LEU A 566 13.26 8.09 -1.08
CA LEU A 566 13.58 9.15 -2.04
C LEU A 566 12.61 10.32 -1.91
N GLY A 567 11.31 10.06 -1.76
CA GLY A 567 10.28 11.08 -1.56
C GLY A 567 10.53 11.88 -0.30
N ASN A 568 10.81 11.23 0.82
CA ASN A 568 11.15 11.93 2.07
C ASN A 568 12.42 12.78 1.92
N LEU A 569 13.51 12.23 1.38
CA LEU A 569 14.78 12.95 1.23
C LEU A 569 14.66 14.12 0.25
N VAL A 570 14.23 13.85 -0.98
CA VAL A 570 14.24 14.84 -2.05
C VAL A 570 13.21 15.92 -1.77
N ALA A 571 11.98 15.57 -1.39
CA ALA A 571 10.93 16.56 -1.20
C ALA A 571 11.26 17.53 -0.05
N THR A 572 11.73 17.03 1.09
CA THR A 572 12.06 17.88 2.24
C THR A 572 13.29 18.75 2.02
N ARG A 573 14.33 18.22 1.35
CA ARG A 573 15.54 19.01 1.03
C ARG A 573 15.28 20.07 -0.03
N LEU A 574 14.51 19.75 -1.07
CA LEU A 574 14.11 20.74 -2.06
C LEU A 574 13.28 21.85 -1.42
N ALA A 575 12.38 21.52 -0.49
CA ALA A 575 11.60 22.51 0.23
C ALA A 575 12.44 23.41 1.17
N GLU A 576 13.58 22.94 1.68
CA GLU A 576 14.52 23.78 2.46
C GLU A 576 15.39 24.69 1.59
N HIS A 577 15.74 24.25 0.38
CA HIS A 577 16.65 24.96 -0.54
C HIS A 577 15.96 25.90 -1.53
N GLU A 578 14.74 26.34 -1.24
CA GLU A 578 14.01 27.30 -2.07
C GLU A 578 14.67 28.68 -2.01
N GLY A 579 15.69 28.84 -2.86
CA GLY A 579 16.34 30.11 -3.17
C GLY A 579 15.59 30.92 -4.21
N LEU A 580 16.06 32.16 -4.40
CA LEU A 580 15.51 33.30 -5.17
C LEU A 580 14.79 33.04 -6.51
N PHE A 581 14.94 31.88 -7.15
CA PHE A 581 14.55 31.65 -8.55
C PHE A 581 13.18 30.97 -8.74
N TRP A 582 12.59 30.37 -7.71
CA TRP A 582 11.31 29.66 -7.83
C TRP A 582 10.33 30.09 -6.74
N ALA A 583 9.05 30.18 -7.09
CA ALA A 583 7.99 30.41 -6.13
C ALA A 583 8.04 29.31 -5.05
N ALA A 584 8.13 29.73 -3.79
CA ALA A 584 8.41 28.87 -2.64
C ALA A 584 7.38 27.72 -2.50
N GLY A 585 7.76 26.53 -2.91
CA GLY A 585 7.09 25.27 -2.61
C GLY A 585 7.07 24.30 -3.79
N GLN A 586 7.24 24.80 -5.02
CA GLN A 586 6.67 24.13 -6.20
C GLN A 586 7.58 23.07 -6.82
N LEU A 587 8.90 23.20 -6.67
CA LEU A 587 9.88 22.34 -7.34
C LEU A 587 9.70 20.82 -7.07
N PRO A 588 9.52 20.34 -5.81
CA PRO A 588 9.32 18.92 -5.57
C PRO A 588 8.05 18.37 -6.24
N PHE A 589 7.03 19.20 -6.41
CA PHE A 589 5.78 18.80 -7.06
C PHE A 589 5.89 18.81 -8.58
N LEU A 590 6.61 19.77 -9.17
CA LEU A 590 6.93 19.75 -10.60
C LEU A 590 7.77 18.52 -10.98
N ALA A 591 8.76 18.17 -10.14
CA ALA A 591 9.54 16.95 -10.31
C ALA A 591 8.65 15.70 -10.23
N THR A 592 7.73 15.66 -9.25
CA THR A 592 6.74 14.59 -9.11
C THR A 592 5.87 14.46 -10.37
N CYS A 593 5.31 15.58 -10.84
CA CYS A 593 4.51 15.64 -12.05
C CYS A 593 5.27 15.12 -13.28
N ALA A 594 6.52 15.58 -13.50
CA ALA A 594 7.33 15.14 -14.63
C ALA A 594 7.59 13.63 -14.59
N MET A 595 7.89 13.06 -13.42
CA MET A 595 8.10 11.62 -13.27
C MET A 595 6.84 10.80 -13.54
N PHE A 596 5.67 11.25 -13.08
CA PHE A 596 4.40 10.59 -13.38
C PHE A 596 4.05 10.65 -14.88
N CYS A 597 4.33 11.77 -15.54
CA CYS A 597 4.12 11.92 -16.98
C CYS A 597 5.01 10.94 -17.77
N ILE A 598 6.32 10.92 -17.49
CA ILE A 598 7.27 10.00 -18.12
C ILE A 598 6.86 8.55 -17.86
N ASN A 599 6.51 8.22 -16.62
CA ASN A 599 6.06 6.87 -16.23
C ASN A 599 4.77 6.48 -16.98
N GLY A 600 3.77 7.36 -17.06
CA GLY A 600 2.53 7.11 -17.79
C GLY A 600 2.76 6.86 -19.27
N CYS A 601 3.58 7.69 -19.92
CA CYS A 601 3.98 7.51 -21.31
C CYS A 601 4.75 6.20 -21.54
N ALA A 602 5.65 5.82 -20.63
CA ALA A 602 6.39 4.56 -20.71
C ALA A 602 5.45 3.36 -20.55
N VAL A 603 4.56 3.36 -19.54
CA VAL A 603 3.56 2.29 -19.34
C VAL A 603 2.64 2.17 -20.55
N PHE A 604 2.20 3.28 -21.13
CA PHE A 604 1.41 3.29 -22.35
C PHE A 604 2.18 2.64 -23.51
N GLY A 605 3.41 3.08 -23.78
CA GLY A 605 4.24 2.57 -24.87
C GLY A 605 4.57 1.08 -24.75
N PHE A 606 4.80 0.56 -23.55
CA PHE A 606 5.20 -0.84 -23.35
C PHE A 606 4.03 -1.81 -23.16
N LEU A 607 2.90 -1.37 -22.59
CA LEU A 607 1.75 -2.25 -22.36
C LEU A 607 0.73 -2.22 -23.50
N CYS A 608 0.54 -1.08 -24.17
CA CYS A 608 -0.46 -0.95 -25.23
C CYS A 608 0.02 -1.45 -26.59
N VAL A 609 1.33 -1.64 -26.79
CA VAL A 609 1.83 -2.29 -28.01
C VAL A 609 1.43 -3.77 -27.96
N PRO A 610 0.63 -4.26 -28.92
CA PRO A 610 0.28 -5.67 -28.99
C PRO A 610 1.58 -6.46 -29.06
N ILE A 611 1.78 -7.36 -28.08
CA ILE A 611 2.86 -8.33 -28.16
C ILE A 611 2.47 -9.20 -29.36
N GLU A 612 3.17 -9.04 -30.48
CA GLU A 612 3.06 -9.98 -31.58
C GLU A 612 3.38 -11.36 -30.98
N SER A 613 2.34 -12.14 -30.70
CA SER A 613 2.51 -13.49 -30.21
C SER A 613 3.20 -14.24 -31.35
N GLY A 614 4.49 -14.50 -31.19
CA GLY A 614 5.33 -15.20 -32.18
C GLY A 614 4.81 -16.59 -32.55
N GLU A 615 3.71 -17.05 -31.95
CA GLU A 615 2.94 -18.22 -32.35
C GLU A 615 2.37 -18.10 -33.77
N GLY A 616 2.02 -16.89 -34.23
CA GLY A 616 1.54 -16.69 -35.61
C GLY A 616 2.56 -17.06 -36.69
N LYS A 617 3.87 -16.97 -36.39
CA LYS A 617 4.94 -17.36 -37.32
C LYS A 617 5.27 -18.86 -37.30
N ARG A 618 4.93 -19.60 -36.24
CA ARG A 618 5.20 -21.05 -36.18
C ARG A 618 4.12 -21.88 -36.85
N VAL A 619 2.87 -21.43 -36.86
CA VAL A 619 1.80 -22.13 -37.59
C VAL A 619 1.98 -21.97 -39.10
N ALA A 620 2.34 -20.77 -39.56
CA ALA A 620 2.63 -20.53 -40.99
C ALA A 620 3.86 -21.30 -41.52
N ALA A 621 4.83 -21.64 -40.66
CA ALA A 621 5.98 -22.46 -41.04
C ALA A 621 5.70 -23.98 -40.97
N SER A 622 4.61 -24.39 -40.32
CA SER A 622 4.22 -25.81 -40.22
C SER A 622 3.25 -26.25 -41.31
N GLU A 623 2.53 -25.32 -41.95
CA GLU A 623 1.61 -25.64 -43.06
C GLU A 623 2.32 -25.83 -44.42
N ASP A 624 3.58 -25.43 -44.56
CA ASP A 624 4.38 -25.68 -45.77
C ASP A 624 5.09 -27.06 -45.78
N GLY A 625 4.83 -27.88 -44.75
CA GLY A 625 5.25 -29.27 -44.64
C GLY A 625 4.41 -30.19 -45.53
N ARG A 626 4.67 -30.14 -46.83
CA ARG A 626 4.29 -31.12 -47.86
C ARG A 626 4.11 -32.53 -47.27
N HIS A 627 2.88 -33.05 -47.29
CA HIS A 627 2.59 -34.47 -47.05
C HIS A 627 3.52 -35.33 -47.93
N PRO A 628 4.42 -36.17 -47.36
CA PRO A 628 5.08 -37.19 -48.16
C PRO A 628 4.01 -38.17 -48.64
N ALA A 629 3.90 -38.30 -49.96
CA ALA A 629 3.01 -39.23 -50.62
C ALA A 629 3.12 -40.62 -49.99
N ARG A 630 1.98 -41.10 -49.49
CA ARG A 630 1.78 -42.46 -49.02
C ARG A 630 1.99 -43.37 -50.24
N LYS A 631 3.12 -44.06 -50.34
CA LYS A 631 3.31 -45.16 -51.29
C LYS A 631 2.39 -46.30 -50.85
N GLU A 632 1.36 -46.57 -51.63
CA GLU A 632 0.69 -47.87 -51.62
C GLU A 632 1.70 -48.93 -52.09
N VAL A 633 1.82 -49.99 -51.31
CA VAL A 633 2.58 -51.20 -51.64
C VAL A 633 1.53 -52.28 -51.84
N ASP A 634 1.46 -52.79 -53.07
CA ASP A 634 0.76 -54.02 -53.47
C ASP A 634 1.43 -55.28 -52.89
#